data_AF-A0A3D5SQ09-F1
#
_entry.id   AF-A0A3D5SQ09-F1
#
_cell.length_a   1.000
_cell.length_b   1.000
_cell.length_c   1.000
_cell.angle_alpha   90.00
_cell.angle_beta   90.00
_cell.angle_gamma   90.00
#
_symmetry.space_group_name_H-M   'P 1'
#
loop_
_entity.id
_entity.type
_entity.pdbx_description
1 polymer ?
#
loop_
_entity_poly.entity_id
_entity_poly.type
_entity_poly.pdbx_seq_one_letter_code
_entity_poly.pdbx_strand_id
1 'polypeptide(L)' 'PGKVYKYVIDLWATGNVFKKGHRLRLYISSSNFPRFNRNPNTGESMLGASRMVNARQTIYHEGKYSSALILPVIPR' A
#
# COMPACT_ATOMS: atom_id res chain seq x y z
N PRO A 1 -4.47 -11.29 14.52
CA PRO A 1 -4.06 -9.87 14.68
C PRO A 1 -2.62 -9.78 15.22
N GLY A 2 -1.87 -8.72 14.91
CA GLY A 2 -0.52 -8.50 15.46
C GLY A 2 0.63 -9.30 14.83
N LYS A 3 0.35 -10.23 13.91
CA LYS A 3 1.39 -10.91 13.12
C LYS A 3 1.87 -10.00 11.99
N VAL A 4 3.18 -9.93 11.79
CA VAL A 4 3.79 -9.19 10.67
C VAL A 4 3.72 -10.05 9.41
N TYR A 5 3.26 -9.46 8.31
CA TYR A 5 3.17 -10.11 7.00
C TYR A 5 3.92 -9.28 5.96
N LYS A 6 4.60 -9.98 5.04
CA LYS A 6 5.17 -9.36 3.83
C LYS A 6 4.12 -9.41 2.73
N TYR A 7 3.85 -8.25 2.12
CA TYR A 7 2.99 -8.13 0.95
C TYR A 7 3.81 -7.71 -0.26
N VAL A 8 3.40 -8.21 -1.43
CA VAL A 8 3.81 -7.66 -2.73
C VAL A 8 2.59 -6.96 -3.32
N ILE A 9 2.73 -5.66 -3.59
CA ILE A 9 1.65 -4.82 -4.14
C ILE A 9 2.10 -4.40 -5.54
N ASP A 10 1.36 -4.81 -6.56
CA ASP A 10 1.57 -4.35 -7.92
C ASP A 10 1.00 -2.94 -8.09
N LEU A 11 1.87 -1.98 -8.44
CA LEU A 11 1.51 -0.57 -8.67
C LEU A 11 1.22 -0.26 -10.14
N TRP A 12 1.26 -1.27 -11.00
CA TRP A 12 1.18 -1.16 -12.45
C TRP A 12 2.27 -0.25 -13.05
N ALA A 13 2.18 0.03 -14.34
CA ALA A 13 3.22 0.75 -15.08
C ALA A 13 3.02 2.27 -15.07
N THR A 14 4.14 3.00 -15.04
CA THR A 14 4.22 4.42 -15.35
C THR A 14 5.57 4.74 -16.00
N GLY A 15 5.63 5.81 -16.80
CA GLY A 15 6.87 6.36 -17.35
C GLY A 15 7.01 7.82 -16.94
N ASN A 16 8.04 8.16 -16.17
CA ASN A 16 8.25 9.53 -15.72
C ASN A 16 9.73 9.86 -15.53
N VAL A 17 10.14 11.07 -15.93
CA VAL A 17 11.46 11.62 -15.62
C VAL A 17 11.33 12.58 -14.45
N PHE A 18 11.92 12.22 -13.31
CA PHE A 18 12.05 13.13 -12.17
C PHE A 18 13.18 14.12 -12.45
N LYS A 19 12.80 15.36 -12.82
CA LYS A 19 13.74 16.44 -13.13
C LYS A 19 14.46 16.93 -11.86
N LYS A 20 15.54 17.69 -12.04
CA LYS A 20 16.23 18.37 -10.93
C LYS A 20 15.22 19.17 -10.09
N GLY A 21 15.27 18.99 -8.78
CA GLY A 21 14.35 19.61 -7.82
C GLY A 21 13.05 18.82 -7.57
N HIS A 22 12.70 17.85 -8.42
CA HIS A 22 11.57 16.96 -8.15
C HIS A 22 11.93 15.95 -7.06
N ARG A 23 10.91 15.43 -6.38
CA ARG A 23 11.04 14.35 -5.40
C ARG A 23 10.04 13.26 -5.70
N LEU A 24 10.48 12.02 -5.56
CA LEU A 24 9.57 10.88 -5.51
C LEU A 24 8.92 10.84 -4.12
N ARG A 25 7.61 10.59 -4.08
CA ARG A 25 6.86 10.39 -2.84
C ARG A 25 6.01 9.13 -2.98
N LEU A 26 6.05 8.29 -1.94
CA LEU A 26 5.16 7.15 -1.79
C LEU A 26 4.11 7.47 -0.71
N TYR A 27 2.83 7.24 -1.03
CA TYR A 27 1.76 7.24 -0.04
C TYR A 27 1.35 5.80 0.26
N ILE A 28 1.25 5.46 1.54
CA ILE A 28 0.78 4.16 2.00
C ILE A 28 -0.49 4.39 2.81
N SER A 29 -1.56 3.68 2.45
CA SER A 29 -2.84 3.74 3.13
C SER A 29 -3.52 2.37 3.04
N SER A 30 -4.58 2.18 3.81
CA SER A 30 -5.42 0.97 3.79
C SER A 30 -6.72 1.14 2.98
N SER A 31 -6.83 2.24 2.21
CA SER A 31 -8.02 2.52 1.40
C SER A 31 -7.71 3.44 0.21
N ASN A 32 -8.48 3.28 -0.87
CA ASN A 32 -8.55 4.20 -1.99
C ASN A 32 -9.97 4.21 -2.57
N PHE A 33 -10.93 4.71 -1.79
CA PHE A 33 -12.32 4.83 -2.22
C PHE A 33 -12.50 6.12 -3.06
N PRO A 34 -13.29 6.12 -4.14
CA PRO A 34 -14.17 5.04 -4.63
C PRO A 34 -13.52 4.05 -5.60
N ARG A 35 -12.22 4.17 -5.88
CA ARG A 35 -11.53 3.27 -6.84
C ARG A 35 -11.62 1.79 -6.41
N PHE A 36 -11.51 1.53 -5.11
CA PHE A 36 -11.75 0.20 -4.53
C PHE A 36 -12.79 0.30 -3.41
N ASN A 37 -13.61 -0.74 -3.29
CA ASN A 37 -14.55 -0.88 -2.18
C ASN A 37 -13.78 -0.95 -0.85
N ARG A 38 -14.34 -0.33 0.20
CA ARG A 38 -13.72 -0.30 1.54
C ARG A 38 -13.68 -1.70 2.14
N ASN A 39 -12.58 -2.05 2.81
CA ASN A 39 -12.50 -3.28 3.61
C ASN A 39 -13.19 -3.03 4.98
N PRO A 40 -14.19 -3.84 5.38
CA PRO A 40 -14.86 -3.70 6.68
C PRO A 40 -13.95 -4.01 7.89
N ASN A 41 -12.82 -4.69 7.64
CA ASN A 41 -11.85 -5.17 8.63
C ASN A 41 -12.41 -6.18 9.65
N THR A 42 -13.59 -6.76 9.38
CA THR A 42 -14.24 -7.74 10.26
C THR A 42 -13.87 -9.19 9.98
N GLY A 43 -13.33 -9.47 8.79
CA GLY A 43 -13.11 -10.82 8.27
C GLY A 43 -14.36 -11.46 7.66
N GLU A 44 -15.51 -10.78 7.70
CA GLU A 44 -16.75 -11.20 7.03
C GLU A 44 -16.61 -11.10 5.51
N SER A 45 -17.49 -11.80 4.79
CA SER A 45 -17.61 -11.62 3.33
C SER A 45 -17.92 -10.17 3.00
N MET A 46 -17.28 -9.64 1.97
CA MET A 46 -17.52 -8.27 1.53
C MET A 46 -18.97 -8.03 1.09
N LEU A 47 -19.60 -9.05 0.49
CA LEU A 47 -21.00 -9.01 0.11
C LEU A 47 -21.86 -9.19 1.35
N GLY A 48 -22.59 -8.14 1.73
CA GLY A 48 -23.52 -8.14 2.87
C GLY A 48 -22.91 -7.72 4.21
N ALA A 49 -21.61 -7.41 4.28
CA ALA A 49 -21.02 -6.84 5.49
C ALA A 49 -21.62 -5.45 5.79
N SER A 50 -22.30 -5.34 6.93
CA SER A 50 -22.89 -4.08 7.43
C SER A 50 -22.07 -3.47 8.57
N ARG A 51 -21.29 -4.30 9.27
CA ARG A 51 -20.44 -3.89 10.39
C ARG A 51 -19.05 -3.51 9.88
N MET A 52 -18.53 -2.40 10.37
CA MET A 52 -17.15 -1.98 10.13
C MET A 52 -16.43 -1.81 11.44
N VAL A 53 -15.14 -2.15 11.46
CA VAL A 53 -14.28 -1.93 12.62
C VAL A 53 -13.03 -1.15 12.21
N ASN A 54 -12.61 -0.22 13.06
CA ASN A 54 -11.37 0.51 12.85
C ASN A 54 -10.19 -0.44 13.04
N ALA A 55 -9.26 -0.41 12.08
CA ALA A 55 -8.04 -1.21 12.12
C ALA A 55 -6.83 -0.29 12.29
N ARG A 56 -5.98 -0.59 13.28
CA ARG A 56 -4.68 0.04 13.43
C ARG A 56 -3.67 -0.70 12.57
N GLN A 57 -3.17 -0.01 11.55
CA GLN A 57 -2.17 -0.53 10.62
C GLN A 57 -0.78 -0.02 11.01
N THR A 58 0.23 -0.89 10.94
CA THR A 58 1.63 -0.54 11.19
C THR A 58 2.46 -0.96 10.00
N ILE A 59 3.24 -0.03 9.43
CA ILE A 59 4.16 -0.31 8.33
C ILE A 59 5.57 -0.40 8.92
N TYR A 60 6.14 -1.60 8.88
CA TYR A 60 7.54 -1.81 9.23
C TYR A 60 8.41 -1.54 7.99
N HIS A 61 9.50 -0.79 8.15
CA HIS A 61 10.37 -0.38 7.04
C HIS A 61 11.86 -0.39 7.44
N GLU A 62 12.24 -1.25 8.38
CA GLU A 62 13.60 -1.30 8.92
C GLU A 62 14.03 -2.71 9.33
N GLY A 63 15.34 -2.93 9.40
CA GLY A 63 15.96 -4.18 9.84
C GLY A 63 15.42 -5.41 9.10
N LYS A 64 15.00 -6.43 9.86
CA LYS A 64 14.41 -7.66 9.31
C LYS A 64 13.09 -7.48 8.54
N TYR A 65 12.45 -6.31 8.66
CA TYR A 65 11.20 -5.96 8.00
C TYR A 65 11.35 -4.75 7.06
N SER A 66 12.46 -4.70 6.33
CA SER A 66 12.74 -3.63 5.36
C SER A 66 11.78 -3.71 4.17
N SER A 67 10.66 -2.98 4.25
CA SER A 67 9.75 -2.73 3.11
C SER A 67 10.47 -1.91 2.03
N ALA A 68 10.04 -1.95 0.77
CA ALA A 68 10.70 -1.19 -0.29
C ALA A 68 9.73 -0.84 -1.43
N LEU A 69 10.01 0.27 -2.12
CA LEU A 69 9.45 0.59 -3.43
C LEU A 69 10.48 0.20 -4.48
N ILE A 70 10.12 -0.74 -5.37
CA ILE A 70 11.00 -1.20 -6.45
C ILE A 70 10.68 -0.39 -7.71
N LEU A 71 11.69 0.27 -8.27
CA LEU A 71 11.55 1.13 -9.44
C LEU A 71 12.41 0.61 -10.59
N PRO A 72 11.86 0.44 -11.80
CA PRO A 72 12.65 0.15 -12.99
C PRO A 72 13.36 1.45 -13.45
N VAL A 73 14.52 1.75 -12.86
CA VAL A 73 15.33 2.91 -13.26
C VAL A 73 15.99 2.62 -14.61
N ILE A 74 15.67 3.43 -15.61
CA ILE A 74 16.26 3.32 -16.95
C ILE A 74 17.55 4.17 -16.98
N PRO A 75 18.73 3.55 -17.17
CA PRO A 75 19.97 4.28 -17.39
C PRO A 75 19.87 5.13 -18.66
N ARG A 76 20.60 6.24 -18.69
CA ARG A 76 20.78 7.02 -19.92
C ARG A 76 21.94 6.49 -20.72
#